data_AF-A0A851CT74-F1
#
_entry.id   AF-A0A851CT74-F1
#
_cell.length_a   1.000
_cell.length_b   1.000
_cell.length_c   1.000
_cell.angle_alpha   90.00
_cell.angle_beta   90.00
_cell.angle_gamma   90.00
#
_symmetry.space_group_name_H-M   'P 1'
#
loop_
_entity.id
_entity.type
_entity.pdbx_description
1 polymer ?
#
loop_
_entity_poly.entity_id
_entity_poly.type
_entity_poly.pdbx_seq_one_letter_code
_entity_poly.pdbx_strand_id
1 'polypeptide(L)'
;GVNHRLRGSLTAIKTRAPQLGGSFAVWGGLFSMIDCSMVRMRGKEDPWNSITSGALTGAILAARNGPVAMVGSAAMGGILLALIEGAGILLTRFASTQFPNG
;
A
#
# COMPACT_ATOMS: atom_id res chain seq x y z
N GLY A 1 6.41 -5.67 -39.58
CA GLY A 1 5.32 -5.79 -38.58
C GLY A 1 5.83 -5.79 -37.14
N VAL A 2 6.65 -6.77 -36.74
CA VAL A 2 7.02 -7.00 -35.32
C VAL A 2 8.02 -5.98 -34.76
N ASN A 3 9.06 -5.60 -35.52
CA ASN A 3 10.07 -4.63 -35.06
C ASN A 3 9.51 -3.24 -34.71
N HIS A 4 8.46 -2.78 -35.40
CA HIS A 4 7.82 -1.50 -35.09
C HIS A 4 7.00 -1.58 -33.79
N ARG A 5 6.32 -2.70 -33.54
CA ARG A 5 5.59 -2.95 -32.29
C ARG A 5 6.54 -3.07 -31.10
N LEU A 6 7.68 -3.76 -31.26
CA LEU A 6 8.69 -3.86 -30.20
C LEU A 6 9.32 -2.49 -29.87
N ARG A 7 9.65 -1.67 -30.87
CA ARG A 7 10.14 -0.30 -30.65
C ARG A 7 9.09 0.60 -30.00
N GLY A 8 7.83 0.46 -30.40
CA GLY A 8 6.69 1.13 -29.77
C GLY A 8 6.52 0.71 -28.29
N SER A 9 6.57 -0.59 -28.01
CA SER A 9 6.53 -1.14 -26.65
C SER A 9 7.70 -0.66 -25.80
N LEU A 10 8.93 -0.64 -26.33
CA LEU A 10 10.11 -0.12 -25.62
C LEU A 10 9.94 1.36 -25.27
N THR A 11 9.38 2.16 -26.18
CA THR A 11 9.09 3.59 -25.94
C THR A 11 7.98 3.77 -24.89
N ALA A 12 6.94 2.93 -24.94
CA ALA A 12 5.87 2.91 -23.93
C ALA A 12 6.41 2.51 -22.55
N ILE A 13 7.27 1.50 -22.47
CA ILE A 13 7.91 1.07 -21.22
C ILE A 13 8.76 2.22 -20.66
N LYS A 14 9.60 2.84 -21.49
CA LYS A 14 10.50 3.92 -21.05
C LYS A 14 9.74 5.12 -20.48
N THR A 15 8.54 5.40 -20.96
CA THR A 15 7.71 6.52 -20.49
C THR A 15 6.86 6.16 -19.27
N ARG A 16 6.33 4.92 -19.21
CA ARG A 16 5.43 4.49 -18.13
C ARG A 16 6.15 3.95 -16.89
N ALA A 17 7.26 3.24 -17.07
CA ALA A 17 8.01 2.64 -15.97
C ALA A 17 8.43 3.66 -14.89
N PRO A 18 9.02 4.83 -15.22
CA PRO A 18 9.40 5.79 -14.17
C PRO A 18 8.19 6.44 -13.49
N GLN A 19 7.07 6.64 -14.20
CA GLN A 19 5.85 7.20 -13.60
C GLN A 19 5.24 6.24 -12.57
N LEU A 20 5.15 4.95 -12.92
CA LEU A 20 4.64 3.92 -12.03
C LEU A 20 5.59 3.73 -10.85
N GLY A 21 6.89 3.56 -11.11
CA GLY A 21 7.90 3.40 -10.07
C GLY A 21 7.97 4.59 -9.10
N GLY A 22 7.90 5.82 -9.62
CA GLY A 22 7.85 7.02 -8.79
C GLY A 22 6.59 7.09 -7.92
N SER A 23 5.43 6.71 -8.46
CA SER A 23 4.17 6.66 -7.70
C SER A 23 4.24 5.63 -6.57
N PHE A 24 4.81 4.45 -6.83
CA PHE A 24 5.04 3.43 -5.80
C PHE A 24 6.02 3.89 -4.74
N ALA A 25 7.10 4.56 -5.12
CA ALA A 25 8.08 5.08 -4.18
C ALA A 25 7.48 6.13 -3.23
N VAL A 26 6.66 7.05 -3.74
CA VAL A 26 5.99 8.05 -2.91
C VAL A 26 4.96 7.40 -1.98
N TRP A 27 4.14 6.48 -2.50
CA TRP A 27 3.16 5.76 -1.69
C TRP A 27 3.83 4.95 -0.57
N GLY A 28 4.85 4.15 -0.91
CA GLY A 28 5.58 3.31 0.05
C GLY A 28 6.36 4.15 1.07
N GLY A 29 7.05 5.21 0.63
CA GLY A 29 7.78 6.10 1.52
C GLY A 29 6.86 6.80 2.52
N LEU A 30 5.70 7.28 2.07
CA LEU A 30 4.74 7.93 2.94
C LEU A 30 4.10 6.94 3.93
N PHE A 31 3.75 5.74 3.46
CA PHE A 31 3.26 4.66 4.30
C PHE A 31 4.25 4.34 5.43
N SER A 32 5.53 4.09 5.08
CA SER A 32 6.57 3.79 6.07
C SER A 32 6.81 4.93 7.05
N MET A 33 6.82 6.18 6.59
CA MET A 33 6.99 7.34 7.47
C MET A 33 5.85 7.43 8.50
N ILE A 34 4.61 7.21 8.07
CA ILE A 34 3.45 7.26 8.96
C ILE A 34 3.46 6.07 9.92
N ASP A 35 3.70 4.87 9.41
CA ASP A 35 3.74 3.65 10.22
C ASP A 35 4.81 3.74 11.33
N CYS A 36 6.06 4.07 10.97
CA CYS A 36 7.15 4.27 11.91
C CYS A 36 6.85 5.39 12.92
N SER A 37 6.24 6.50 12.48
CA SER A 37 5.87 7.59 13.38
C SER A 37 4.84 7.15 14.42
N MET A 38 3.86 6.34 14.02
CA MET A 38 2.83 5.85 14.92
C MET A 38 3.37 4.78 15.89
N VAL A 39 4.25 3.87 15.45
CA VAL A 39 4.95 2.95 16.36
C VAL A 39 5.78 3.73 17.37
N ARG A 40 6.48 4.78 16.93
CA ARG A 40 7.29 5.63 17.82
C ARG A 40 6.43 6.38 18.85
N MET A 41 5.24 6.84 18.46
CA MET A 41 4.33 7.57 19.36
C MET A 41 3.58 6.64 20.33
N ARG A 42 3.14 5.46 19.87
CA ARG A 42 2.29 4.56 20.66
C ARG A 42 3.05 3.43 21.36
N GLY A 43 4.28 3.16 20.93
CA GLY A 43 5.14 2.09 21.46
C GLY A 43 4.56 0.69 21.27
N LYS A 44 3.60 0.51 20.35
CA LYS A 44 2.90 -0.75 20.09
C LYS A 44 2.78 -0.97 18.59
N GLU A 45 3.03 -2.20 18.16
CA GLU A 45 2.86 -2.65 16.79
C GLU A 45 1.56 -3.47 16.72
N ASP A 46 0.47 -2.80 16.36
CA ASP A 46 -0.85 -3.41 16.20
C ASP A 46 -1.29 -3.35 14.73
N PRO A 47 -2.14 -4.26 14.23
CA PRO A 47 -2.68 -4.23 12.86
C PRO A 47 -3.41 -2.91 12.51
N TRP A 48 -3.87 -2.20 13.53
CA TRP A 48 -4.47 -0.87 13.37
C TRP A 48 -3.48 0.18 12.83
N ASN A 49 -2.18 -0.04 13.04
CA ASN A 49 -1.13 0.84 12.55
C ASN A 49 -1.08 0.81 11.03
N SER A 50 -0.96 -0.37 10.44
CA SER A 50 -0.99 -0.60 8.99
C SER A 50 -2.28 -0.07 8.33
N ILE A 51 -3.43 -0.28 8.97
CA ILE A 51 -4.73 0.19 8.43
C ILE A 51 -4.79 1.73 8.43
N THR A 52 -4.41 2.34 9.55
CA THR A 52 -4.45 3.80 9.71
C THR A 52 -3.39 4.48 8.85
N SER A 53 -2.19 3.91 8.74
CA SER A 53 -1.13 4.43 7.87
C SER A 53 -1.53 4.34 6.40
N GLY A 54 -2.22 3.26 6.01
CA GLY A 54 -2.86 3.12 4.70
C GLY A 54 -3.88 4.21 4.38
N ALA A 55 -4.81 4.44 5.30
CA ALA A 55 -5.83 5.46 5.16
C ALA A 55 -5.22 6.87 5.09
N LEU A 56 -4.26 7.19 5.98
CA LEU A 56 -3.57 8.47 6.00
C LEU A 56 -2.73 8.71 4.73
N THR A 57 -2.01 7.69 4.27
CA THR A 57 -1.24 7.74 3.02
C THR A 57 -2.17 8.06 1.84
N GLY A 58 -3.30 7.35 1.76
CA GLY A 58 -4.33 7.61 0.75
C GLY A 58 -4.88 9.02 0.82
N ALA A 59 -5.24 9.50 2.02
CA ALA A 59 -5.75 10.85 2.24
C ALA A 59 -4.75 11.92 1.78
N ILE A 60 -3.48 11.82 2.20
CA ILE A 60 -2.43 12.79 1.90
C ILE A 60 -2.15 12.84 0.39
N LEU A 61 -2.10 11.70 -0.29
CA LEU A 61 -1.87 11.66 -1.75
C LEU A 61 -2.99 12.34 -2.55
N ALA A 62 -4.22 12.26 -2.05
CA ALA A 62 -5.38 12.89 -2.68
C ALA A 62 -5.68 14.30 -2.15
N ALA A 63 -4.89 14.84 -1.22
CA ALA A 63 -5.13 16.14 -0.61
C ALA A 63 -5.33 17.27 -1.63
N ARG A 64 -4.56 17.23 -2.73
CA ARG A 64 -4.66 18.22 -3.81
C ARG A 64 -5.94 18.13 -4.66
N ASN A 65 -6.66 17.02 -4.60
CA ASN A 65 -7.87 16.78 -5.39
C ASN A 65 -9.16 17.13 -4.63
N GLY A 66 -9.03 17.70 -3.42
CA GLY A 66 -10.15 18.14 -2.59
C GLY A 66 -10.62 17.09 -1.57
N PRO A 67 -11.46 17.50 -0.61
CA PRO A 67 -11.81 16.70 0.56
C PRO A 67 -12.56 15.40 0.24
N VAL A 68 -13.41 15.42 -0.79
CA VAL A 68 -14.14 14.21 -1.23
C VAL A 68 -13.16 13.15 -1.77
N ALA A 69 -12.16 13.58 -2.55
CA ALA A 69 -11.13 12.69 -3.06
C ALA A 69 -10.25 12.14 -1.93
N MET A 70 -9.95 12.94 -0.90
CA MET A 70 -9.22 12.51 0.30
C MET A 70 -9.95 11.41 1.06
N VAL A 71 -11.25 11.57 1.30
CA VAL A 71 -12.05 10.56 2.01
C VAL A 71 -12.16 9.27 1.18
N GLY A 72 -12.39 9.40 -0.12
CA GLY A 72 -12.45 8.25 -1.03
C GLY A 72 -11.14 7.47 -1.08
N SER A 73 -10.00 8.15 -1.19
CA SER A 73 -8.68 7.49 -1.22
C SER A 73 -8.29 6.93 0.14
N ALA A 74 -8.64 7.59 1.24
CA ALA A 74 -8.43 7.10 2.60
C ALA A 74 -9.22 5.81 2.85
N ALA A 75 -10.50 5.78 2.45
CA ALA A 75 -11.35 4.60 2.57
C ALA A 75 -10.75 3.43 1.77
N MET A 76 -10.36 3.66 0.52
CA MET A 76 -9.74 2.62 -0.30
C MET A 76 -8.42 2.11 0.32
N GLY A 77 -7.53 3.01 0.76
CA GLY A 77 -6.27 2.64 1.41
C GLY A 77 -6.47 1.84 2.70
N GLY A 78 -7.41 2.26 3.55
CA GLY A 78 -7.75 1.58 4.80
C GLY A 78 -8.39 0.21 4.57
N ILE A 79 -9.32 0.08 3.63
CA ILE A 79 -9.97 -1.20 3.29
C ILE A 79 -8.94 -2.20 2.75
N LEU A 80 -8.07 -1.75 1.84
CA LEU A 80 -7.09 -2.64 1.20
C LEU A 80 -6.11 -3.22 2.23
N LEU A 81 -5.61 -2.38 3.14
CA LEU A 81 -4.70 -2.84 4.19
C LEU A 81 -5.41 -3.63 5.30
N ALA A 82 -6.68 -3.33 5.60
CA ALA A 82 -7.48 -4.16 6.49
C ALA A 82 -7.66 -5.58 5.96
N LEU A 83 -7.84 -5.74 4.65
CA LEU A 83 -7.90 -7.05 4.00
C LEU A 83 -6.54 -7.77 4.05
N ILE A 84 -5.43 -7.06 3.82
CA ILE A 84 -4.08 -7.64 3.86
C ILE A 84 -3.75 -8.15 5.27
N GLU A 85 -3.94 -7.31 6.29
CA GLU A 85 -3.68 -7.68 7.68
C GLU A 85 -4.65 -8.79 8.15
N GLY A 86 -5.93 -8.69 7.78
CA GLY A 86 -6.93 -9.72 8.08
C GLY A 86 -6.59 -11.08 7.46
N ALA A 87 -6.12 -11.09 6.22
CA ALA A 87 -5.62 -12.31 5.56
C ALA A 87 -4.35 -12.83 6.23
N GLY A 88 -3.43 -11.95 6.67
CA GLY A 88 -2.23 -12.31 7.43
C GLY A 88 -2.58 -13.06 8.72
N ILE A 89 -3.50 -12.51 9.52
CA ILE A 89 -3.97 -13.16 10.76
C ILE A 89 -4.59 -14.53 10.46
N LEU A 90 -5.42 -14.62 9.41
CA LEU A 90 -6.07 -15.86 9.03
C LEU A 90 -5.07 -16.94 8.58
N LEU A 91 -4.08 -16.57 7.77
CA LEU A 91 -3.01 -17.46 7.33
C LEU A 91 -2.16 -17.93 8.52
N THR A 92 -1.80 -17.04 9.44
CA THR A 92 -1.09 -17.42 10.67
C THR A 92 -1.90 -18.40 11.51
N ARG A 93 -3.23 -18.21 11.59
CA ARG A 93 -4.12 -19.14 12.30
C ARG A 93 -4.12 -20.53 11.64
N PHE A 94 -4.28 -20.61 10.32
CA PHE A 94 -4.23 -21.89 9.61
C PHE A 94 -2.87 -22.58 9.68
N ALA A 95 -1.77 -21.81 9.62
CA ALA A 95 -0.42 -22.35 9.79
C ALA A 95 -0.21 -22.90 11.21
N SER A 96 -0.73 -22.22 12.24
CA SER A 96 -0.65 -22.70 13.63
C SER A 96 -1.45 -23.99 13.86
N THR A 97 -2.56 -24.20 13.14
CA THR A 97 -3.29 -25.49 13.18
C THR A 97 -2.58 -26.63 12.45
N GLN A 98 -1.63 -26.33 11.55
CA GLN A 98 -0.84 -27.34 10.83
C GLN A 98 0.38 -27.84 11.63
N PHE A 99 0.86 -27.07 12.61
CA PHE A 99 1.88 -27.50 13.57
C PHE A 99 1.28 -27.60 14.98
N PRO A 100 0.55 -28.69 15.31
CA PRO A 100 0.29 -28.98 16.72
C PRO A 100 1.67 -29.15 17.37
N ASN A 101 1.98 -28.30 18.35
CA ASN A 101 3.16 -28.47 19.20
C ASN A 101 3.10 -29.88 19.83
N GLY A 102 3.90 -30.80 19.29
CA GLY A 102 4.27 -32.06 19.91
C GLY A 102 5.68 -31.96 20.43
#